data_AF-A0AA94PP03-F1
#
_entry.id   AF-A0AA94PP03-F1
#
_cell.length_a   1.000
_cell.length_b   1.000
_cell.length_c   1.000
_cell.angle_alpha   90.00
_cell.angle_beta   90.00
_cell.angle_gamma   90.00
#
_symmetry.space_group_name_H-M   'P 1'
#
loop_
_entity.id
_entity.type
_entity.pdbx_description
1 polymer ?
#
loop_
_entity_poly.entity_id
_entity_poly.type
_entity_poly.pdbx_seq_one_letter_code
_entity_poly.pdbx_strand_id
1 'polypeptide(L)'
;MATCTISHDDFVSFLGPKVRNNIKETTRPYKKHAVCDCCGKGRSLQSAHLMTRKRNDIIKECLERSEKVGSEYSIEIEETVHLIEVSHYPISETCAFLCKECHGKYDNEYEETVSKVNHAIYRKSRIKPYVQIKGIRLPTALCNETSKDYLFRVMGVLVQKLSPKDIGLLQDHVFCRKVLGLGHPVLTTDPFKVFDANGRRRYYKDALGKYFLCMEWKKENFPRFARMLNDYSIKYSN
;
A
#
# COMPACT_ATOMS: atom_id res chain seq x y z
N MET A 1 -8.45 1.28 -24.16
CA MET A 1 -7.37 2.28 -24.05
C MET A 1 -6.32 1.90 -25.08
N ALA A 2 -5.19 2.60 -25.17
CA ALA A 2 -4.20 2.37 -26.21
C ALA A 2 -3.07 1.50 -25.65
N THR A 3 -3.00 0.26 -26.11
CA THR A 3 -1.90 -0.65 -25.77
C THR A 3 -0.63 -0.33 -26.56
N CYS A 4 0.52 -0.57 -25.96
CA CYS A 4 1.82 -0.57 -26.64
C CYS A 4 2.66 -1.77 -26.21
N THR A 5 3.63 -2.18 -27.02
CA THR A 5 4.65 -3.13 -26.59
C THR A 5 5.86 -2.40 -26.04
N ILE A 6 6.48 -2.95 -25.00
CA ILE A 6 7.67 -2.37 -24.38
C ILE A 6 8.56 -3.45 -23.77
N SER A 7 9.88 -3.31 -23.88
CA SER A 7 10.83 -4.14 -23.14
C SER A 7 10.92 -3.71 -21.66
N HIS A 8 11.47 -4.57 -20.80
CA HIS A 8 11.73 -4.19 -19.41
C HIS A 8 12.67 -2.98 -19.30
N ASP A 9 13.73 -2.95 -20.10
CA ASP A 9 14.76 -1.92 -20.04
C ASP A 9 14.27 -0.57 -20.57
N ASP A 10 13.43 -0.60 -21.61
CA ASP A 10 12.74 0.59 -22.11
C ASP A 10 11.75 1.12 -21.08
N PHE A 11 11.00 0.25 -20.39
CA PHE A 11 10.11 0.69 -19.32
C PHE A 11 10.91 1.39 -18.22
N VAL A 12 12.00 0.79 -17.75
CA VAL A 12 12.86 1.38 -16.71
C VAL A 12 13.43 2.72 -17.16
N SER A 13 13.80 2.86 -18.43
CA SER A 13 14.39 4.07 -19.00
C SER A 13 13.37 5.20 -19.17
N PHE A 14 12.22 4.92 -19.79
CA PHE A 14 11.24 5.93 -20.16
C PHE A 14 10.19 6.19 -19.08
N LEU A 15 9.72 5.14 -18.38
CA LEU A 15 8.63 5.23 -17.40
C LEU A 15 9.12 5.09 -15.95
N GLY A 16 10.31 4.53 -15.73
CA GLY A 16 10.94 4.42 -14.41
C GLY A 16 11.09 5.76 -13.64
N PRO A 17 11.42 6.89 -14.29
CA PRO A 17 11.42 8.20 -13.63
C PRO A 17 10.05 8.63 -13.10
N LYS A 18 8.97 8.40 -13.85
CA LYS A 18 7.59 8.68 -13.43
C LYS A 18 7.23 7.85 -12.18
N VAL A 19 7.48 6.54 -12.23
CA VAL A 19 7.27 5.64 -11.10
C VAL A 19 8.04 6.10 -9.85
N ARG A 20 9.31 6.48 -10.00
CA ARG A 20 10.14 7.00 -8.90
C ARG A 20 9.51 8.22 -8.25
N ASN A 21 9.04 9.18 -9.05
CA ASN A 21 8.43 10.41 -8.55
C ASN A 21 7.13 10.12 -7.79
N ASN A 22 6.32 9.20 -8.29
CA ASN A 22 5.07 8.82 -7.64
C ASN A 22 5.31 8.10 -6.30
N ILE A 23 6.32 7.23 -6.21
CA ILE A 23 6.76 6.60 -4.95
C ILE A 23 7.32 7.64 -3.98
N LYS A 24 8.10 8.62 -4.48
CA LYS A 24 8.65 9.70 -3.65
C LYS A 24 7.53 10.51 -2.98
N GLU A 25 6.48 10.85 -3.72
CA GLU A 25 5.32 11.56 -3.15
C GLU A 25 4.52 10.67 -2.19
N THR A 26 4.41 9.37 -2.49
CA THR A 26 3.73 8.41 -1.61
C THR A 26 4.47 8.20 -0.29
N THR A 27 5.80 8.12 -0.30
CA THR A 27 6.63 7.92 0.90
C THR A 27 6.84 9.19 1.73
N ARG A 28 6.58 10.37 1.15
CA ARG A 28 6.81 11.67 1.82
C ARG A 28 6.09 11.81 3.18
N PRO A 29 4.78 11.47 3.32
CA PRO A 29 4.09 11.57 4.61
C PRO A 29 4.65 10.60 5.67
N TYR A 30 5.11 9.42 5.25
CA TYR A 30 5.69 8.42 6.17
C TYR A 30 7.03 8.92 6.75
N LYS A 31 7.85 9.58 5.92
CA LYS A 31 9.15 10.12 6.37
C LYS A 31 9.02 11.23 7.41
N LYS A 32 7.92 11.98 7.41
CA LYS A 32 7.73 13.16 8.27
C LYS A 32 7.89 12.82 9.76
N HIS A 33 7.47 11.62 10.16
CA HIS A 33 7.46 11.16 11.54
C HIS A 33 8.41 9.97 11.77
N ALA A 34 9.21 9.63 10.77
CA ALA A 34 10.12 8.49 10.84
C ALA A 34 11.46 8.85 11.52
N VAL A 35 12.15 7.80 11.95
CA VAL A 35 13.57 7.83 12.29
C VAL A 35 14.33 6.92 11.32
N CYS A 36 15.66 7.06 11.27
CA CYS A 36 16.51 6.19 10.49
C CYS A 36 16.37 4.74 10.98
N ASP A 37 16.04 3.83 10.07
CA ASP A 37 15.86 2.39 10.34
C ASP A 37 17.15 1.64 10.66
N CYS A 38 18.30 2.31 10.54
CA CYS A 38 19.60 1.77 10.96
C CYS A 38 20.09 2.40 12.28
N CYS A 39 20.12 3.73 12.36
CA CYS A 39 20.77 4.46 13.47
C CYS A 39 19.83 5.25 14.38
N GLY A 40 18.52 5.27 14.12
CA GLY A 40 17.52 5.96 14.95
C GLY A 40 17.51 7.50 14.86
N LYS A 41 18.37 8.11 14.04
CA LYS A 41 18.40 9.59 13.86
C LYS A 41 17.26 10.06 12.94
N GLY A 42 16.61 11.19 13.25
CA GLY A 42 15.40 11.67 12.54
C GLY A 42 15.59 12.79 11.50
N ARG A 43 16.82 13.13 11.09
CA ARG A 43 17.07 14.29 10.19
C ARG A 43 17.38 13.84 8.76
N SER A 44 16.79 14.53 7.79
CA SER A 44 17.06 14.38 6.34
C SER A 44 16.98 12.93 5.83
N LEU A 45 15.88 12.24 6.15
CA LEU A 45 15.67 10.85 5.74
C LEU A 45 15.39 10.73 4.25
N GLN A 46 15.97 9.69 3.66
CA GLN A 46 15.74 9.20 2.32
C GLN A 46 14.95 7.89 2.40
N SER A 47 14.18 7.58 1.35
CA SER A 47 13.50 6.29 1.20
C SER A 47 14.39 5.38 0.35
N ALA A 48 14.76 4.23 0.90
CA ALA A 48 15.48 3.18 0.22
C ALA A 48 14.54 1.98 0.02
N HIS A 49 14.50 1.39 -1.17
CA HIS A 49 13.79 0.12 -1.36
C HIS A 49 14.47 -1.00 -0.56
N LEU A 50 13.71 -1.96 -0.07
CA LEU A 50 14.29 -3.12 0.60
C LEU A 50 15.06 -4.01 -0.39
N MET A 51 16.14 -4.67 0.05
CA MET A 51 16.94 -5.54 -0.81
C MET A 51 16.14 -6.71 -1.38
N THR A 52 15.11 -7.16 -0.66
CA THR A 52 14.18 -8.22 -1.07
C THR A 52 13.03 -7.74 -1.95
N ARG A 53 12.89 -6.43 -2.16
CA ARG A 53 11.79 -5.77 -2.87
C ARG A 53 12.35 -4.55 -3.62
N LYS A 54 13.38 -4.76 -4.46
CA LYS A 54 13.95 -3.65 -5.24
C LYS A 54 12.92 -3.15 -6.25
N ARG A 55 12.98 -1.87 -6.60
CA ARG A 55 12.02 -1.25 -7.53
C ARG A 55 11.95 -1.99 -8.88
N ASN A 56 13.10 -2.39 -9.42
CA ASN A 56 13.16 -3.08 -10.71
C ASN A 56 12.50 -4.47 -10.63
N ASP A 57 12.62 -5.16 -9.50
CA ASP A 57 11.93 -6.44 -9.27
C ASP A 57 10.40 -6.23 -9.29
N ILE A 58 9.91 -5.19 -8.61
CA ILE A 58 8.48 -4.83 -8.62
C ILE A 58 8.00 -4.48 -10.04
N ILE A 59 8.78 -3.71 -10.80
CA ILE A 59 8.46 -3.37 -12.20
C ILE A 59 8.35 -4.66 -13.02
N LYS A 60 9.36 -5.53 -12.95
CA LYS A 60 9.38 -6.80 -13.67
C LYS A 60 8.19 -7.69 -13.31
N GLU A 61 7.91 -7.89 -12.03
CA GLU A 61 6.74 -8.65 -11.55
C GLU A 61 5.40 -8.10 -12.05
N CYS A 62 5.31 -6.79 -12.29
CA CYS A 62 4.09 -6.17 -12.83
C CYS A 62 4.00 -6.38 -14.35
N LEU A 63 5.10 -6.21 -15.08
CA LEU A 63 5.15 -6.45 -16.52
C LEU A 63 4.86 -7.92 -16.87
N GLU A 64 5.38 -8.87 -16.08
CA GLU A 64 5.15 -10.31 -16.26
C GLU A 64 3.69 -10.76 -16.12
N ARG A 65 2.79 -9.88 -15.66
CA ARG A 65 1.34 -10.12 -15.64
C ARG A 65 0.66 -9.80 -16.96
N SER A 66 1.36 -9.07 -17.84
CA SER A 66 0.86 -8.65 -19.14
C SER A 66 1.17 -9.71 -20.19
N GLU A 67 0.48 -9.65 -21.32
CA GLU A 67 0.76 -10.55 -22.44
C GLU A 67 2.18 -10.30 -22.98
N LYS A 68 2.92 -11.38 -23.21
CA LYS A 68 4.23 -11.31 -23.87
C LYS A 68 4.08 -11.32 -25.38
N VAL A 69 4.74 -10.37 -26.03
CA VAL A 69 4.84 -10.28 -27.50
C VAL A 69 6.33 -10.39 -27.86
N GLY A 70 6.77 -11.60 -28.18
CA GLY A 70 8.20 -11.89 -28.34
C GLY A 70 8.97 -11.67 -27.03
N SER A 71 9.93 -10.75 -27.03
CA SER A 71 10.71 -10.33 -25.86
C SER A 71 10.11 -9.15 -25.09
N GLU A 72 8.98 -8.59 -25.56
CA GLU A 72 8.34 -7.41 -24.99
C GLU A 72 7.02 -7.75 -24.28
N TYR A 73 6.47 -6.76 -23.58
CA TYR A 73 5.19 -6.83 -22.88
C TYR A 73 4.18 -5.89 -23.53
N SER A 74 2.98 -6.39 -23.86
CA SER A 74 1.86 -5.58 -24.30
C SER A 74 1.17 -4.96 -23.09
N ILE A 75 1.30 -3.64 -22.92
CA ILE A 75 0.83 -2.92 -21.73
C ILE A 75 -0.10 -1.77 -22.07
N GLU A 76 -1.00 -1.47 -21.12
CA GLU A 76 -1.60 -0.15 -20.97
C GLU A 76 -0.73 0.66 -20.00
N ILE A 77 -0.16 1.77 -20.48
CA ILE A 77 0.87 2.52 -19.73
C ILE A 77 0.34 3.00 -18.38
N GLU A 78 -0.84 3.62 -18.36
CA GLU A 78 -1.41 4.20 -17.13
C GLU A 78 -1.78 3.12 -16.11
N GLU A 79 -2.40 2.03 -16.56
CA GLU A 79 -2.76 0.91 -15.70
C GLU A 79 -1.53 0.21 -15.13
N THR A 80 -0.50 0.01 -15.95
CA THR A 80 0.76 -0.62 -15.52
C THR A 80 1.50 0.24 -14.51
N VAL A 81 1.60 1.55 -14.76
CA VAL A 81 2.22 2.50 -13.81
C VAL A 81 1.46 2.51 -12.48
N HIS A 82 0.13 2.55 -12.52
CA HIS A 82 -0.72 2.49 -11.31
C HIS A 82 -0.53 1.16 -10.56
N LEU A 83 -0.49 0.02 -11.27
CA LEU A 83 -0.24 -1.28 -10.66
C LEU A 83 1.12 -1.35 -9.96
N ILE A 84 2.15 -0.76 -10.56
CA ILE A 84 3.49 -0.68 -9.95
C ILE A 84 3.43 0.17 -8.68
N GLU A 85 2.78 1.33 -8.71
CA GLU A 85 2.59 2.18 -7.53
C GLU A 85 1.87 1.43 -6.39
N VAL A 86 0.76 0.77 -6.71
CA VAL A 86 -0.01 -0.04 -5.76
C VAL A 86 0.84 -1.18 -5.20
N SER A 87 1.73 -1.77 -6.00
CA SER A 87 2.60 -2.88 -5.58
C SER A 87 3.68 -2.47 -4.57
N HIS A 88 3.86 -1.17 -4.32
CA HIS A 88 4.69 -0.69 -3.22
C HIS A 88 3.99 -0.73 -1.85
N TYR A 89 2.68 -0.97 -1.80
CA TYR A 89 1.99 -1.09 -0.52
C TYR A 89 2.06 -2.53 0.03
N PRO A 90 2.17 -2.69 1.37
CA PRO A 90 2.39 -1.64 2.38
C PRO A 90 3.78 -0.99 2.27
N ILE A 91 3.87 0.33 2.47
CA ILE A 91 5.14 1.07 2.32
C ILE A 91 6.18 0.59 3.33
N SER A 92 5.75 0.25 4.54
CA SER A 92 6.62 -0.31 5.59
C SER A 92 7.26 -1.66 5.24
N GLU A 93 6.78 -2.34 4.19
CA GLU A 93 7.27 -3.64 3.73
C GLU A 93 8.04 -3.56 2.41
N THR A 94 8.17 -2.37 1.83
CA THR A 94 8.89 -2.15 0.56
C THR A 94 9.96 -1.07 0.66
N CYS A 95 9.88 -0.20 1.67
CA CYS A 95 10.82 0.90 1.87
C CYS A 95 11.33 0.98 3.31
N ALA A 96 12.63 1.21 3.46
CA ALA A 96 13.25 1.69 4.68
C ALA A 96 13.46 3.21 4.61
N PHE A 97 13.45 3.88 5.76
CA PHE A 97 13.79 5.29 5.86
C PHE A 97 15.17 5.44 6.50
N LEU A 98 16.13 6.00 5.76
CA LEU A 98 17.53 6.03 6.15
C LEU A 98 18.11 7.43 6.05
N CYS A 99 19.02 7.82 6.95
CA CYS A 99 19.84 9.01 6.72
C CYS A 99 20.83 8.75 5.57
N LYS A 100 21.35 9.82 4.95
CA LYS A 100 22.26 9.73 3.80
C LYS A 100 23.44 8.76 4.02
N GLU A 101 24.04 8.77 5.20
CA GLU A 101 25.16 7.89 5.54
C GLU A 101 24.75 6.41 5.58
N CYS A 102 23.68 6.09 6.33
CA CYS A 102 23.17 4.72 6.41
C CYS A 102 22.64 4.23 5.08
N HIS A 103 22.03 5.10 4.27
CA HIS A 103 21.55 4.76 2.94
C HIS A 103 22.70 4.35 2.02
N GLY A 104 23.80 5.12 1.99
CA GLY A 104 24.97 4.76 1.19
C GLY A 104 25.58 3.42 1.61
N LYS A 105 25.69 3.14 2.92
CA LYS A 105 26.17 1.83 3.41
C LYS A 105 25.20 0.70 3.04
N TYR A 106 23.91 0.97 3.13
CA TYR A 106 22.86 0.02 2.78
C TYR A 106 22.89 -0.33 1.29
N ASP A 107 22.98 0.66 0.40
CA ASP A 107 23.05 0.46 -1.06
C ASP A 107 24.31 -0.31 -1.48
N ASN A 108 25.42 -0.13 -0.74
CA ASN A 108 26.64 -0.92 -0.93
C ASN A 108 26.62 -2.27 -0.17
N GLU A 109 25.46 -2.69 0.32
CA GLU A 109 25.22 -3.99 0.94
C GLU A 109 26.13 -4.29 2.15
N TYR A 110 26.51 -3.25 2.91
CA TYR A 110 27.30 -3.43 4.14
C TYR A 110 26.51 -4.28 5.14
N GLU A 111 27.06 -5.45 5.48
CA GLU A 111 26.37 -6.50 6.23
C GLU A 111 25.72 -6.00 7.53
N GLU A 112 26.47 -5.28 8.36
CA GLU A 112 25.95 -4.73 9.62
C GLU A 112 24.77 -3.77 9.39
N THR A 113 24.84 -2.95 8.34
CA THR A 113 23.78 -1.99 8.01
C THR A 113 22.54 -2.70 7.50
N VAL A 114 22.69 -3.67 6.60
CA VAL A 114 21.59 -4.48 6.08
C VAL A 114 20.90 -5.24 7.21
N SER A 115 21.65 -5.85 8.12
CA SER A 115 21.12 -6.56 9.29
C SER A 115 20.30 -5.65 10.20
N LYS A 116 20.81 -4.45 10.54
CA LYS A 116 20.06 -3.47 11.35
C LYS A 116 18.77 -3.02 10.68
N VAL A 117 18.80 -2.74 9.38
CA VAL A 117 17.61 -2.35 8.63
C VAL A 117 16.59 -3.47 8.61
N ASN A 118 16.99 -4.71 8.30
CA ASN A 118 16.10 -5.87 8.32
C ASN A 118 15.44 -6.07 9.68
N HIS A 119 16.19 -5.90 10.77
CA HIS A 119 15.64 -5.98 12.12
C HIS A 119 14.62 -4.88 12.42
N ALA A 120 14.88 -3.64 11.97
CA ALA A 120 13.93 -2.54 12.12
C ALA A 120 12.65 -2.79 11.31
N ILE A 121 12.75 -3.27 10.08
CA ILE A 121 11.60 -3.63 9.25
C ILE A 121 10.80 -4.78 9.88
N TYR A 122 11.47 -5.82 10.37
CA TYR A 122 10.82 -6.92 11.08
C TYR A 122 10.04 -6.41 12.30
N ARG A 123 10.61 -5.49 13.09
CA ARG A 123 9.90 -4.87 14.22
C ARG A 123 8.67 -4.07 13.78
N LYS A 124 8.77 -3.34 12.66
CA LYS A 124 7.65 -2.57 12.09
C LYS A 124 6.56 -3.45 11.52
N SER A 125 6.90 -4.59 10.92
CA SER A 125 5.93 -5.50 10.28
C SER A 125 5.13 -6.33 11.29
N ARG A 126 5.56 -6.41 12.56
CA ARG A 126 4.78 -7.05 13.62
C ARG A 126 3.46 -6.33 13.82
N ILE A 127 2.37 -7.01 13.47
CA ILE A 127 1.01 -6.54 13.69
C ILE A 127 0.78 -6.42 15.19
N LYS A 128 0.65 -5.16 15.65
CA LYS A 128 0.25 -4.85 17.02
C LYS A 128 -1.25 -5.11 17.17
N PRO A 129 -1.75 -5.50 18.36
CA PRO A 129 -3.19 -5.68 18.59
C PRO A 129 -3.98 -4.37 18.41
N TYR A 130 -3.30 -3.24 18.60
CA TYR A 130 -3.85 -1.91 18.37
C TYR A 130 -2.85 -1.02 17.64
N VAL A 131 -3.36 -0.09 16.85
CA VAL A 131 -2.62 0.98 16.21
C VAL A 131 -3.19 2.34 16.61
N GLN A 132 -2.41 3.39 16.41
CA GLN A 132 -2.85 4.77 16.64
C GLN A 132 -2.82 5.52 15.31
N ILE A 133 -3.96 6.08 14.91
CA ILE A 133 -4.10 6.86 13.67
C ILE A 133 -4.69 8.21 14.06
N LYS A 134 -3.93 9.30 13.87
CA LYS A 134 -4.33 10.65 14.31
C LYS A 134 -4.86 10.70 15.75
N GLY A 135 -4.19 9.99 16.66
CA GLY A 135 -4.54 10.01 18.09
C GLY A 135 -5.60 9.00 18.51
N ILE A 136 -6.28 8.35 17.57
CA ILE A 136 -7.33 7.36 17.86
C ILE A 136 -6.73 5.96 17.88
N ARG A 137 -6.97 5.23 18.97
CA ARG A 137 -6.59 3.83 19.13
C ARG A 137 -7.60 2.92 18.42
N LEU A 138 -7.14 2.11 17.48
CA LEU A 138 -7.95 1.18 16.71
C LEU A 138 -7.42 -0.25 16.87
N PRO A 139 -8.29 -1.26 17.07
CA PRO A 139 -7.86 -2.65 17.02
C PRO A 139 -7.52 -3.04 15.59
N THR A 140 -6.58 -3.97 15.44
CA THR A 140 -6.12 -4.47 14.13
C THR A 140 -6.73 -5.82 13.75
N ALA A 141 -7.41 -6.48 14.68
CA ALA A 141 -8.05 -7.77 14.49
C ALA A 141 -9.49 -7.75 15.04
N LEU A 142 -10.32 -8.66 14.52
CA LEU A 142 -11.63 -8.92 15.11
C LEU A 142 -11.44 -9.47 16.53
N CYS A 143 -12.33 -9.08 17.43
CA CYS A 143 -12.45 -9.66 18.76
C CYS A 143 -13.74 -10.50 18.83
N ASN A 144 -14.52 -10.38 19.91
CA ASN A 144 -15.77 -11.09 20.11
C ASN A 144 -16.97 -10.42 19.39
N GLU A 145 -16.74 -9.86 18.20
CA GLU A 145 -17.74 -9.11 17.42
C GLU A 145 -17.85 -9.65 15.99
N THR A 146 -18.91 -9.28 15.27
CA THR A 146 -19.07 -9.68 13.87
C THR A 146 -18.11 -8.92 12.97
N SER A 147 -17.77 -9.48 11.80
CA SER A 147 -16.98 -8.77 10.77
C SER A 147 -17.59 -7.41 10.41
N LYS A 148 -18.93 -7.33 10.34
CA LYS A 148 -19.63 -6.08 10.05
C LYS A 148 -19.35 -5.05 11.13
N ASP A 149 -19.58 -5.39 12.40
CA ASP A 149 -19.43 -4.44 13.52
C ASP A 149 -18.00 -3.94 13.63
N TYR A 150 -17.03 -4.85 13.52
CA TYR A 150 -15.60 -4.51 13.50
C TYR A 150 -15.28 -3.52 12.38
N LEU A 151 -15.71 -3.80 11.16
CA LEU A 151 -15.43 -2.96 10.00
C LEU A 151 -16.12 -1.61 10.09
N PHE A 152 -17.39 -1.54 10.49
CA PHE A 152 -18.10 -0.26 10.65
C PHE A 152 -17.43 0.62 11.70
N ARG A 153 -16.98 0.04 12.80
CA ARG A 153 -16.27 0.75 13.87
C ARG A 153 -14.91 1.28 13.40
N VAL A 154 -14.09 0.43 12.76
CA VAL A 154 -12.75 0.83 12.28
C VAL A 154 -12.86 1.79 11.09
N MET A 155 -13.62 1.44 10.07
CA MET A 155 -13.78 2.24 8.85
C MET A 155 -14.49 3.56 9.12
N GLY A 156 -15.44 3.60 10.06
CA GLY A 156 -16.10 4.84 10.49
C GLY A 156 -15.10 5.87 11.03
N VAL A 157 -14.02 5.43 11.67
CA VAL A 157 -12.91 6.31 12.06
C VAL A 157 -12.03 6.65 10.85
N LEU A 158 -11.66 5.67 10.03
CA LEU A 158 -10.77 5.89 8.88
C LEU A 158 -11.34 6.91 7.89
N VAL A 159 -12.64 6.84 7.56
CA VAL A 159 -13.27 7.80 6.61
C VAL A 159 -13.22 9.24 7.09
N GLN A 160 -13.07 9.48 8.39
CA GLN A 160 -12.96 10.82 8.97
C GLN A 160 -11.50 11.28 9.14
N LYS A 161 -10.56 10.33 9.29
CA LYS A 161 -9.17 10.64 9.67
C LYS A 161 -8.21 10.57 8.50
N LEU A 162 -8.46 9.74 7.49
CA LEU A 162 -7.58 9.62 6.33
C LEU A 162 -7.70 10.83 5.40
N SER A 163 -6.63 11.11 4.65
CA SER A 163 -6.65 12.13 3.59
C SER A 163 -7.53 11.69 2.42
N PRO A 164 -8.05 12.64 1.61
CA PRO A 164 -8.82 12.30 0.40
C PRO A 164 -8.09 11.34 -0.54
N LYS A 165 -6.76 11.46 -0.66
CA LYS A 165 -5.94 10.55 -1.47
C LYS A 165 -6.01 9.10 -0.97
N ASP A 166 -5.93 8.88 0.34
CA ASP A 166 -5.99 7.53 0.92
C ASP A 166 -7.41 6.96 0.92
N ILE A 167 -8.43 7.80 1.04
CA ILE A 167 -9.81 7.38 0.78
C ILE A 167 -9.97 6.95 -0.68
N GLY A 168 -9.36 7.68 -1.62
CA GLY A 168 -9.32 7.29 -3.03
C GLY A 168 -8.73 5.89 -3.26
N LEU A 169 -7.67 5.52 -2.53
CA LEU A 169 -7.11 4.15 -2.59
C LEU A 169 -8.11 3.09 -2.11
N LEU A 170 -8.92 3.39 -1.10
CA LEU A 170 -9.97 2.48 -0.62
C LEU A 170 -11.16 2.38 -1.58
N GLN A 171 -11.26 3.29 -2.55
CA GLN A 171 -12.21 3.25 -3.67
C GLN A 171 -11.60 2.65 -4.94
N ASP A 172 -10.29 2.45 -4.98
CA ASP A 172 -9.55 1.91 -6.11
C ASP A 172 -9.57 0.38 -6.11
N HIS A 173 -10.04 -0.19 -7.21
CA HIS A 173 -10.20 -1.64 -7.34
C HIS A 173 -8.85 -2.38 -7.40
N VAL A 174 -7.84 -1.81 -8.06
CA VAL A 174 -6.50 -2.42 -8.18
C VAL A 174 -5.83 -2.49 -6.81
N PHE A 175 -5.89 -1.41 -6.03
CA PHE A 175 -5.42 -1.31 -4.67
C PHE A 175 -6.14 -2.31 -3.76
N CYS A 176 -7.47 -2.29 -3.73
CA CYS A 176 -8.22 -3.18 -2.85
C CYS A 176 -7.97 -4.66 -3.18
N ARG A 177 -7.84 -5.01 -4.46
CA ARG A 177 -7.51 -6.37 -4.88
C ARG A 177 -6.08 -6.77 -4.49
N LYS A 178 -5.08 -5.95 -4.82
CA LYS A 178 -3.67 -6.26 -4.60
C LYS A 178 -3.31 -6.23 -3.11
N VAL A 179 -3.68 -5.16 -2.42
CA VAL A 179 -3.27 -4.88 -1.04
C VAL A 179 -4.16 -5.60 -0.04
N LEU A 180 -5.49 -5.54 -0.22
CA LEU A 180 -6.46 -6.09 0.75
C LEU A 180 -7.01 -7.46 0.35
N GLY A 181 -6.84 -7.89 -0.91
CA GLY A 181 -7.37 -9.15 -1.41
C GLY A 181 -8.88 -9.13 -1.65
N LEU A 182 -9.48 -7.95 -1.82
CA LEU A 182 -10.92 -7.80 -2.03
C LEU A 182 -11.26 -7.75 -3.52
N GLY A 183 -12.34 -8.41 -3.93
CA GLY A 183 -12.83 -8.40 -5.31
C GLY A 183 -13.46 -7.08 -5.72
N HIS A 184 -13.85 -6.25 -4.76
CA HIS A 184 -14.44 -4.93 -4.95
C HIS A 184 -13.72 -3.89 -4.07
N PRO A 185 -13.77 -2.60 -4.45
CA PRO A 185 -13.32 -1.52 -3.58
C PRO A 185 -13.91 -1.61 -2.18
N VAL A 186 -13.12 -1.26 -1.16
CA VAL A 186 -13.60 -1.24 0.23
C VAL A 186 -14.74 -0.24 0.38
N LEU A 187 -14.61 0.92 -0.27
CA LEU A 187 -15.58 2.01 -0.22
C LEU A 187 -16.08 2.33 -1.63
N THR A 188 -17.36 2.71 -1.73
CA THR A 188 -17.90 3.39 -2.90
C THR A 188 -18.85 4.50 -2.46
N THR A 189 -18.89 5.59 -3.21
CA THR A 189 -19.95 6.63 -3.08
C THR A 189 -21.02 6.47 -4.15
N ASP A 190 -20.78 5.57 -5.12
CA ASP A 190 -21.67 5.33 -6.24
C ASP A 190 -22.72 4.29 -5.86
N PRO A 191 -24.01 4.67 -5.78
CA PRO A 191 -25.08 3.75 -5.45
C PRO A 191 -25.29 2.66 -6.51
N PHE A 192 -24.89 2.89 -7.77
CA PHE A 192 -25.00 1.88 -8.83
C PHE A 192 -23.98 0.75 -8.64
N LYS A 193 -22.83 1.03 -8.00
CA LYS A 193 -21.82 0.01 -7.66
C LYS A 193 -22.19 -0.82 -6.43
N VAL A 194 -23.26 -0.48 -5.71
CA VAL A 194 -23.73 -1.25 -4.54
C VAL A 194 -24.17 -2.66 -4.95
N PHE A 195 -24.63 -2.82 -6.18
CA PHE A 195 -25.04 -4.09 -6.77
C PHE A 195 -24.06 -4.48 -7.88
N ASP A 196 -23.87 -5.78 -8.07
CA ASP A 196 -23.16 -6.30 -9.25
C ASP A 196 -24.08 -6.40 -10.48
N ALA A 197 -23.51 -6.83 -11.61
CA ALA A 197 -24.25 -7.02 -12.86
C ALA A 197 -25.40 -8.04 -12.76
N ASN A 198 -25.39 -8.91 -11.74
CA ASN A 198 -26.44 -9.90 -11.49
C ASN A 198 -27.47 -9.40 -10.45
N GLY A 199 -27.41 -8.12 -10.06
CA GLY A 199 -28.28 -7.53 -9.04
C GLY A 199 -27.96 -7.99 -7.61
N ARG A 200 -26.83 -8.66 -7.37
CA ARG A 200 -26.41 -9.07 -6.02
C ARG A 200 -25.74 -7.90 -5.32
N ARG A 201 -26.17 -7.64 -4.08
CA ARG A 201 -25.58 -6.60 -3.26
C ARG A 201 -24.15 -6.97 -2.85
N ARG A 202 -23.21 -6.05 -3.08
CA ARG A 202 -21.77 -6.19 -2.72
C ARG A 202 -21.34 -5.26 -1.59
N TYR A 203 -22.21 -4.34 -1.18
CA TYR A 203 -21.96 -3.38 -0.12
C TYR A 203 -23.09 -3.38 0.90
N TYR A 204 -22.76 -3.17 2.18
CA TYR A 204 -23.74 -3.09 3.25
C TYR A 204 -24.80 -2.00 2.96
N LYS A 205 -26.02 -2.22 3.48
CA LYS A 205 -27.12 -1.24 3.35
C LYS A 205 -26.85 0.02 4.15
N ASP A 206 -26.27 -0.13 5.33
CA ASP A 206 -25.87 0.97 6.18
C ASP A 206 -24.63 1.67 5.59
N ALA A 207 -24.62 2.99 5.60
CA ALA A 207 -23.52 3.79 5.06
C ALA A 207 -22.68 4.43 6.18
N LEU A 208 -21.40 4.65 5.90
CA LEU A 208 -20.47 5.42 6.71
C LEU A 208 -20.44 6.86 6.17
N GLY A 209 -21.43 7.66 6.57
CA GLY A 209 -21.69 8.95 5.94
C GLY A 209 -22.12 8.76 4.49
N LYS A 210 -21.33 9.28 3.54
CA LYS A 210 -21.59 9.11 2.09
C LYS A 210 -21.02 7.83 1.48
N TYR A 211 -20.31 7.02 2.25
CA TYR A 211 -19.60 5.84 1.75
C TYR A 211 -20.34 4.55 2.07
N PHE A 212 -20.58 3.73 1.05
CA PHE A 212 -21.00 2.34 1.21
C PHE A 212 -19.77 1.46 1.44
N LEU A 213 -19.87 0.53 2.38
CA LEU A 213 -18.78 -0.38 2.76
C LEU A 213 -18.97 -1.76 2.12
N CYS A 214 -17.93 -2.28 1.48
CA CYS A 214 -17.95 -3.62 0.87
C CYS A 214 -18.22 -4.70 1.91
N MET A 215 -19.06 -5.68 1.56
CA MET A 215 -19.49 -6.75 2.47
C MET A 215 -18.77 -8.09 2.23
N GLU A 216 -17.90 -8.18 1.23
CA GLU A 216 -17.24 -9.43 0.81
C GLU A 216 -15.98 -9.80 1.60
N TRP A 217 -15.91 -9.39 2.86
CA TRP A 217 -14.76 -9.65 3.70
C TRP A 217 -14.70 -11.11 4.16
N LYS A 218 -13.58 -11.76 3.89
CA LYS A 218 -13.25 -13.13 4.30
C LYS A 218 -12.09 -13.15 5.30
N LYS A 219 -11.88 -14.29 5.93
CA LYS A 219 -10.85 -14.49 6.98
C LYS A 219 -9.45 -14.07 6.49
N GLU A 220 -9.12 -14.37 5.24
CA GLU A 220 -7.85 -14.05 4.59
C GLU A 220 -7.61 -12.55 4.34
N ASN A 221 -8.67 -11.73 4.34
CA ASN A 221 -8.55 -10.28 4.13
C ASN A 221 -8.08 -9.55 5.40
N PHE A 222 -8.45 -10.05 6.59
CA PHE A 222 -8.17 -9.34 7.84
C PHE A 222 -6.69 -9.19 8.19
N PRO A 223 -5.81 -10.20 7.98
CA PRO A 223 -4.37 -9.99 8.14
C PRO A 223 -3.80 -8.92 7.20
N ARG A 224 -4.34 -8.82 5.97
CA ARG A 224 -3.94 -7.77 5.01
C ARG A 224 -4.40 -6.39 5.45
N PHE A 225 -5.62 -6.29 5.95
CA PHE A 225 -6.16 -5.06 6.52
C PHE A 225 -5.40 -4.62 7.77
N ALA A 226 -5.02 -5.55 8.65
CA ALA A 226 -4.19 -5.29 9.81
C ALA A 226 -2.82 -4.70 9.43
N ARG A 227 -2.18 -5.24 8.37
CA ARG A 227 -0.95 -4.66 7.81
C ARG A 227 -1.15 -3.25 7.29
N MET A 228 -2.25 -2.99 6.57
CA MET A 228 -2.58 -1.64 6.10
C MET A 228 -2.81 -0.65 7.25
N LEU A 229 -3.54 -1.06 8.30
CA LEU A 229 -3.74 -0.26 9.51
C LEU A 229 -2.41 0.08 10.18
N ASN A 230 -1.49 -0.87 10.25
CA ASN A 230 -0.14 -0.66 10.76
C ASN A 230 0.65 0.34 9.90
N ASP A 231 0.57 0.22 8.57
CA ASP A 231 1.20 1.16 7.64
C ASP A 231 0.62 2.58 7.78
N TYR A 232 -0.70 2.71 7.89
CA TYR A 232 -1.36 3.99 8.19
C TYR A 232 -0.97 4.55 9.56
N SER A 233 -0.71 3.72 10.56
CA SER A 233 -0.24 4.19 11.87
C SER A 233 1.14 4.85 11.80
N ILE A 234 1.99 4.42 10.85
CA ILE A 234 3.27 5.07 10.58
C ILE A 234 3.01 6.39 9.86
N LYS A 235 2.19 6.37 8.79
CA LYS A 235 1.87 7.54 7.97
C LYS A 235 1.20 8.68 8.74
N TYR A 236 0.29 8.33 9.64
CA TYR A 236 -0.54 9.23 10.43
C TYR A 236 -0.18 9.18 11.92
N SER A 237 1.09 8.87 12.21
CA SER A 237 1.63 9.04 13.55
C SER A 237 1.52 10.53 13.93
N ASN A 238 0.98 10.77 15.12
CA ASN A 238 0.92 12.10 15.73
C ASN A 238 2.22 12.36 16.49
#